data_AF-M3TGJ9-F1
#
_entry.id   AF-M3TGJ9-F1
#
_cell.length_a   1.000
_cell.length_b   1.000
_cell.length_c   1.000
_cell.angle_alpha   90.00
_cell.angle_beta   90.00
_cell.angle_gamma   90.00
#
_symmetry.space_group_name_H-M   'P 1'
#
loop_
_entity.id
_entity.type
_entity.pdbx_description
1 polymer ?
#
loop_
_entity_poly.entity_id
_entity_poly.type
_entity_poly.pdbx_seq_one_letter_code
_entity_poly.pdbx_strand_id
1 'polypeptide(L)'
;MFSNMETTPDPQAARDALREAERAAAAPFVDYPATPLWYSPAVGAWFTALAAIVWYRPDTKYAIPAMVVLIALVGVFVSWHTRVRGTMPTLTGAPRELRGPMLSYGVGVVVIAAIVIPMGMWEPTAGVIATFALVTVGIAAYEAAYARAARAVRKRLG
;
A
#
# COMPACT_ATOMS: atom_id res chain seq x y z
N MET A 1 -17.82 -44.73 39.76
CA MET A 1 -18.31 -43.39 40.14
C MET A 1 -17.46 -42.39 39.38
N PHE A 2 -17.80 -42.13 38.11
CA PHE A 2 -17.09 -41.16 37.28
C PHE A 2 -17.73 -39.80 37.52
N SER A 3 -17.06 -38.96 38.31
CA SER A 3 -17.45 -37.57 38.48
C SER A 3 -17.20 -36.87 37.15
N ASN A 4 -18.27 -36.59 36.41
CA ASN A 4 -18.23 -35.72 35.24
C ASN A 4 -17.83 -34.33 35.73
N MET A 5 -16.54 -34.01 35.64
CA MET A 5 -16.10 -32.62 35.63
C MET A 5 -16.70 -31.98 34.39
N GLU A 6 -17.82 -31.29 34.55
CA GLU A 6 -18.22 -30.23 33.63
C GLU A 6 -17.14 -29.15 33.71
N THR A 7 -16.13 -29.29 32.85
CA THR A 7 -15.21 -28.22 32.51
C THR A 7 -16.00 -27.18 31.73
N THR A 8 -16.79 -26.38 32.44
CA THR A 8 -17.31 -25.12 31.90
C THR A 8 -16.11 -24.34 31.37
N PRO A 9 -16.01 -24.10 30.05
CA PRO A 9 -14.87 -23.38 29.50
C PRO A 9 -14.79 -22.02 30.17
N ASP A 10 -13.63 -21.70 30.78
CA ASP A 10 -13.43 -20.40 31.40
C ASP A 10 -13.65 -19.31 30.34
N PRO A 11 -14.69 -18.46 30.49
CA PRO A 11 -14.97 -17.40 29.53
C PRO A 11 -13.81 -16.41 29.39
N GLN A 12 -12.94 -16.30 30.40
CA GLN A 12 -11.75 -15.44 30.34
C GLN A 12 -10.68 -16.07 29.45
N ALA A 13 -10.34 -17.35 29.65
CA ALA A 13 -9.43 -18.08 28.77
C ALA A 13 -9.86 -18.06 27.31
N ALA A 14 -11.16 -18.19 27.02
CA ALA A 14 -11.69 -18.07 25.66
C ALA A 14 -11.51 -16.66 25.07
N ARG A 15 -11.71 -15.60 25.87
CA ARG A 15 -11.49 -14.21 25.44
C ARG A 15 -10.02 -13.89 25.19
N ASP A 16 -9.12 -14.44 26.01
CA ASP A 16 -7.69 -14.21 25.86
C ASP A 16 -7.12 -14.95 24.64
N ALA A 17 -7.57 -16.19 24.39
CA ALA A 17 -7.24 -16.92 23.17
C ALA A 17 -7.72 -16.19 21.90
N LEU A 18 -8.91 -15.58 21.93
CA LEU A 18 -9.42 -14.76 20.83
C LEU A 18 -8.58 -13.50 20.61
N ARG A 19 -8.19 -12.79 21.67
CA ARG A 19 -7.31 -11.60 21.57
C ARG A 19 -5.95 -11.94 21.00
N GLU A 20 -5.37 -13.07 21.38
CA GLU A 20 -4.08 -13.52 20.88
C GLU A 20 -4.15 -13.92 19.40
N ALA A 21 -5.24 -14.59 18.99
CA ALA A 21 -5.52 -14.85 17.58
C ALA A 21 -5.72 -13.55 16.77
N GLU A 22 -6.41 -12.55 17.32
CA GLU A 22 -6.57 -11.23 16.68
C GLU A 22 -5.24 -10.49 16.54
N ARG A 23 -4.36 -10.57 17.56
CA ARG A 23 -2.99 -10.03 17.50
C ARG A 23 -2.18 -10.70 16.39
N ALA A 24 -2.18 -12.03 16.37
CA ALA A 24 -1.43 -12.80 15.38
C ALA A 24 -1.93 -12.50 13.95
N ALA A 25 -3.24 -12.32 13.76
CA ALA A 25 -3.82 -11.94 12.48
C ALA A 25 -3.50 -10.49 12.07
N ALA A 26 -3.37 -9.58 13.03
CA ALA A 26 -3.04 -8.16 12.77
C ALA A 26 -1.54 -7.90 12.58
N ALA A 27 -0.66 -8.73 13.16
CA ALA A 27 0.79 -8.56 13.17
C ALA A 27 1.39 -8.27 11.77
N PRO A 28 1.04 -8.99 10.69
CA PRO A 28 1.57 -8.71 9.35
C PRO A 28 1.23 -7.30 8.82
N PHE A 29 0.14 -6.72 9.32
CA PHE A 29 -0.36 -5.42 8.87
C PHE A 29 0.16 -4.25 9.69
N VAL A 30 0.61 -4.49 10.93
CA VAL A 30 1.03 -3.44 11.87
C VAL A 30 2.52 -3.48 12.19
N ASP A 31 3.13 -4.67 12.17
CA ASP A 31 4.54 -4.89 12.50
C ASP A 31 5.39 -4.93 11.23
N TYR A 32 5.40 -3.79 10.52
CA TYR A 32 6.29 -3.55 9.39
C TYR A 32 7.22 -2.38 9.72
N PRO A 33 8.47 -2.40 9.19
CA PRO A 33 9.40 -1.28 9.37
C PRO A 33 8.85 -0.01 8.73
N ALA A 34 9.24 1.15 9.26
CA ALA A 34 8.81 2.44 8.74
C ALA A 34 9.15 2.56 7.24
N THR A 35 8.18 3.03 6.46
CA THR A 35 8.35 3.25 5.03
C THR A 35 9.45 4.29 4.80
N PRO A 36 10.48 3.98 3.99
CA PRO A 36 11.57 4.91 3.78
C PRO A 36 11.09 6.14 3.00
N LEU A 37 11.66 7.32 3.30
CA LEU A 37 11.23 8.59 2.72
C LEU A 37 11.41 8.66 1.18
N TRP A 38 12.33 7.86 0.63
CA TRP A 38 12.53 7.79 -0.82
C TRP A 38 11.42 7.03 -1.54
N TYR A 39 10.60 6.25 -0.84
CA TYR A 39 9.58 5.38 -1.45
C TYR A 39 8.56 6.18 -2.27
N SER A 40 7.93 7.18 -1.65
CA SER A 40 6.92 8.01 -2.33
C SER A 40 7.45 8.71 -3.59
N PRO A 41 8.60 9.43 -3.55
CA PRO A 41 9.14 10.05 -4.76
C PRO A 41 9.62 9.02 -5.80
N ALA A 42 10.09 7.84 -5.40
CA ALA A 42 10.45 6.79 -6.35
C ALA A 42 9.23 6.23 -7.10
N VAL A 43 8.11 6.00 -6.40
CA VAL A 43 6.84 5.60 -7.04
C VAL A 43 6.35 6.71 -7.96
N GLY A 44 6.38 7.98 -7.50
CA GLY A 44 6.04 9.13 -8.33
C GLY A 44 6.89 9.20 -9.60
N ALA A 45 8.21 9.04 -9.49
CA ALA A 45 9.13 9.04 -10.64
C ALA A 45 8.81 7.92 -11.64
N TRP A 46 8.49 6.72 -11.14
CA TRP A 46 8.12 5.58 -11.99
C TRP A 46 6.84 5.86 -12.80
N PHE A 47 5.79 6.39 -12.16
CA PHE A 47 4.56 6.79 -12.86
C PHE A 47 4.79 7.96 -13.83
N THR A 48 5.67 8.88 -13.48
CA THR A 48 6.04 10.02 -14.32
C THR A 48 6.73 9.57 -15.60
N ALA A 49 7.61 8.57 -15.52
CA ALA A 49 8.25 7.98 -16.68
C ALA A 49 7.24 7.28 -17.60
N LEU A 50 6.26 6.56 -17.03
CA LEU A 50 5.16 5.99 -17.83
C LEU A 50 4.33 7.08 -18.51
N ALA A 51 3.95 8.13 -17.78
CA ALA A 51 3.21 9.25 -18.34
C ALA A 51 3.99 9.90 -19.49
N ALA A 52 5.30 10.11 -19.32
CA ALA A 52 6.15 10.67 -20.37
C ALA A 52 6.17 9.80 -21.63
N ILE A 53 6.26 8.47 -21.49
CA ILE A 53 6.20 7.53 -22.63
C ILE A 53 4.85 7.63 -23.35
N VAL A 54 3.74 7.68 -22.59
CA VAL A 54 2.38 7.74 -23.15
C VAL A 54 2.12 9.05 -23.90
N TRP A 55 2.51 10.19 -23.32
CA TRP A 55 2.19 11.50 -23.87
C TRP A 55 3.15 11.93 -24.98
N TYR A 56 4.47 11.74 -24.79
CA TYR A 56 5.46 12.16 -25.79
C TYR A 56 5.69 11.15 -26.90
N ARG A 57 5.24 9.89 -26.71
CA ARG A 57 5.32 8.81 -27.71
C ARG A 57 6.71 8.73 -28.38
N PRO A 58 7.78 8.56 -27.60
CA PRO A 58 9.14 8.55 -28.14
C PRO A 58 9.31 7.40 -29.14
N ASP A 59 10.31 7.52 -30.02
CA ASP A 59 10.67 6.45 -30.94
C ASP A 59 10.84 5.11 -30.22
N THR A 60 10.48 4.02 -30.89
CA THR A 60 10.55 2.66 -30.37
C THR A 60 11.93 2.30 -29.81
N LYS A 61 13.00 2.82 -30.42
CA LYS A 61 14.39 2.61 -29.96
C LYS A 61 14.67 3.16 -28.56
N TYR A 62 13.90 4.14 -28.10
CA TYR A 62 13.97 4.68 -26.73
C TYR A 62 12.86 4.13 -25.85
N ALA A 63 11.65 3.97 -26.39
CA ALA A 63 10.50 3.46 -25.65
C ALA A 63 10.71 2.02 -25.13
N ILE A 64 11.25 1.12 -25.96
CA ILE A 64 11.47 -0.29 -25.56
C ILE A 64 12.48 -0.38 -24.42
N PRO A 65 13.70 0.18 -24.52
CA PRO A 65 14.64 0.15 -23.40
C PRO A 65 14.08 0.79 -22.12
N ALA A 66 13.38 1.92 -22.24
CA ALA A 66 12.76 2.57 -21.09
C ALA A 66 11.72 1.66 -20.41
N MET A 67 10.87 0.99 -21.18
CA MET A 67 9.91 0.03 -20.65
C MET A 67 10.59 -1.17 -19.97
N VAL A 68 11.66 -1.71 -20.57
CA VAL A 68 12.44 -2.80 -19.96
C VAL A 68 13.02 -2.36 -18.61
N VAL A 69 13.58 -1.15 -18.53
CA VAL A 69 14.09 -0.59 -17.28
C VAL A 69 12.97 -0.42 -16.26
N LEU A 70 11.81 0.12 -16.65
CA LEU A 70 10.66 0.31 -15.75
C LEU A 70 10.12 -1.02 -15.21
N ILE A 71 10.09 -2.07 -16.04
CA ILE A 71 9.69 -3.42 -15.61
C ILE A 71 10.73 -4.00 -14.64
N ALA A 72 12.02 -3.86 -14.95
CA ALA A 72 13.09 -4.32 -14.07
C ALA A 72 13.04 -3.62 -12.70
N LEU A 73 12.76 -2.32 -12.67
CA LEU A 73 12.57 -1.55 -11.43
C LEU A 73 11.40 -2.08 -10.60
N VAL A 74 10.28 -2.49 -11.22
CA VAL A 74 9.19 -3.15 -10.51
C VAL A 74 9.65 -4.48 -9.91
N GLY A 75 10.41 -5.28 -10.65
CA GLY A 75 10.98 -6.54 -10.13
C GLY A 75 11.89 -6.33 -8.91
N VAL A 76 12.80 -5.34 -8.99
CA VAL A 76 13.65 -4.94 -7.86
C VAL A 76 12.81 -4.45 -6.69
N PHE A 77 11.79 -3.62 -6.96
CA PHE A 77 10.89 -3.11 -5.93
C PHE A 77 10.14 -4.24 -5.23
N VAL A 78 9.55 -5.18 -5.97
CA VAL A 78 8.84 -6.33 -5.40
C VAL A 78 9.78 -7.20 -4.57
N SER A 79 11.00 -7.47 -5.06
CA SER A 79 12.01 -8.23 -4.31
C SER A 79 12.43 -7.53 -3.02
N TRP A 80 12.64 -6.23 -3.06
CA TRP A 80 12.94 -5.43 -1.87
C TRP A 80 11.75 -5.42 -0.90
N HIS A 81 10.54 -5.18 -1.41
CA HIS A 81 9.33 -5.08 -0.59
C HIS A 81 8.99 -6.39 0.11
N THR A 82 9.13 -7.54 -0.58
CA THR A 82 8.90 -8.85 0.03
C THR A 82 9.95 -9.16 1.11
N ARG A 83 11.22 -8.79 0.90
CA ARG A 83 12.27 -8.93 1.92
C ARG A 83 12.02 -8.05 3.14
N VAL A 84 11.51 -6.84 2.95
CA VAL A 84 11.31 -5.87 4.04
C VAL A 84 10.02 -6.09 4.81
N ARG A 85 8.92 -6.44 4.13
CA ARG A 85 7.59 -6.56 4.75
C ARG A 85 7.13 -7.99 4.99
N GLY A 86 7.84 -9.00 4.48
CA GLY A 86 7.58 -10.43 4.73
C GLY A 86 6.29 -10.99 4.14
N THR A 87 5.29 -10.17 3.86
CA THR A 87 4.00 -10.53 3.25
C THR A 87 3.47 -9.41 2.35
N MET A 88 2.68 -9.76 1.33
CA MET A 88 1.94 -8.77 0.54
C MET A 88 0.63 -8.41 1.27
N PRO A 89 0.28 -7.12 1.40
CA PRO A 89 -0.99 -6.73 2.01
C PRO A 89 -2.15 -7.26 1.15
N THR A 90 -2.87 -8.27 1.63
CA THR A 90 -4.08 -8.78 0.98
C THR A 90 -5.31 -8.19 1.64
N LEU A 91 -6.24 -7.66 0.82
CA LEU A 91 -7.52 -7.09 1.27
C LEU A 91 -8.40 -8.10 2.02
N THR A 92 -8.23 -9.38 1.73
CA THR A 92 -9.03 -10.48 2.27
C THR A 92 -8.73 -10.80 3.74
N GLY A 93 -7.55 -10.42 4.25
CA GLY A 93 -7.15 -10.64 5.66
C GLY A 93 -7.09 -9.38 6.53
N ALA A 94 -7.30 -8.19 5.94
CA ALA A 94 -7.12 -6.93 6.65
C ALA A 94 -8.24 -6.66 7.69
N PRO A 95 -7.90 -6.27 8.93
CA PRO A 95 -8.86 -5.77 9.93
C PRO A 95 -9.78 -4.69 9.36
N ARG A 96 -11.03 -4.63 9.83
CA ARG A 96 -12.05 -3.69 9.32
C ARG A 96 -11.58 -2.23 9.35
N GLU A 97 -10.71 -1.89 10.29
CA GLU A 97 -10.12 -0.58 10.50
C GLU A 97 -9.15 -0.17 9.38
N LEU A 98 -8.56 -1.14 8.66
CA LEU A 98 -7.65 -0.89 7.54
C LEU A 98 -8.37 -0.78 6.18
N ARG A 99 -9.65 -1.17 6.11
CA ARG A 99 -10.46 -1.08 4.88
C ARG A 99 -10.71 0.37 4.44
N GLY A 100 -10.88 1.29 5.40
CA GLY A 100 -11.08 2.71 5.12
C GLY A 100 -9.89 3.34 4.36
N PRO A 101 -8.66 3.25 4.89
CA PRO A 101 -7.46 3.68 4.17
C PRO A 101 -7.30 3.05 2.79
N MET A 102 -7.60 1.75 2.65
CA MET A 102 -7.51 1.05 1.35
C MET A 102 -8.56 1.54 0.34
N LEU A 103 -9.79 1.81 0.76
CA LEU A 103 -10.81 2.43 -0.11
C LEU A 103 -10.40 3.86 -0.50
N SER A 104 -9.86 4.63 0.45
CA SER A 104 -9.36 5.98 0.17
C SER A 104 -8.22 6.00 -0.84
N TYR A 105 -7.40 4.95 -0.87
CA TYR A 105 -6.37 4.77 -1.90
C TYR A 105 -7.01 4.58 -3.28
N GLY A 106 -8.00 3.69 -3.40
CA GLY A 106 -8.72 3.49 -4.67
C GLY A 106 -9.38 4.77 -5.18
N VAL A 107 -10.08 5.50 -4.31
CA VAL A 107 -10.67 6.80 -4.64
C VAL A 107 -9.58 7.82 -5.03
N GLY A 108 -8.47 7.86 -4.29
CA GLY A 108 -7.34 8.74 -4.58
C GLY A 108 -6.75 8.48 -5.96
N VAL A 109 -6.58 7.22 -6.37
CA VAL A 109 -6.12 6.85 -7.71
C VAL A 109 -7.07 7.39 -8.80
N VAL A 110 -8.38 7.23 -8.60
CA VAL A 110 -9.39 7.73 -9.55
C VAL A 110 -9.34 9.27 -9.65
N VAL A 111 -9.23 9.97 -8.52
CA VAL A 111 -9.13 11.43 -8.49
C VAL A 111 -7.86 11.93 -9.19
N ILE A 112 -6.71 11.30 -8.91
CA ILE A 112 -5.44 11.66 -9.57
C ILE A 112 -5.56 11.44 -11.08
N ALA A 113 -6.10 10.30 -11.52
CA ALA A 113 -6.30 10.02 -12.94
C ALA A 113 -7.24 11.04 -13.60
N ALA A 114 -8.34 11.40 -12.94
CA ALA A 114 -9.30 12.39 -13.42
C ALA A 114 -8.71 13.81 -13.56
N ILE A 115 -7.63 14.13 -12.85
CA ILE A 115 -6.92 15.41 -12.97
C ILE A 115 -5.82 15.32 -14.03
N VAL A 116 -4.97 14.29 -13.95
CA VAL A 116 -3.77 14.15 -14.77
C VAL A 116 -4.10 13.88 -16.23
N ILE A 117 -5.12 13.07 -16.51
CA ILE A 117 -5.46 12.71 -17.90
C ILE A 117 -5.90 13.94 -18.70
N PRO A 118 -6.90 14.75 -18.24
CA PRO A 118 -7.26 15.98 -18.95
C PRO A 118 -6.10 16.96 -19.08
N MET A 119 -5.27 17.12 -18.04
CA MET A 119 -4.08 17.97 -18.10
C MET A 119 -3.12 17.53 -19.21
N GLY A 120 -2.80 16.24 -19.29
CA GLY A 120 -1.90 15.70 -20.31
C GLY A 120 -2.48 15.77 -21.74
N MET A 121 -3.81 15.76 -21.88
CA MET A 121 -4.47 15.96 -23.18
C MET A 121 -4.35 17.40 -23.69
N TRP A 122 -4.33 18.40 -22.80
CA TRP A 122 -4.13 19.80 -23.17
C TRP A 122 -2.67 20.18 -23.29
N GLU A 123 -1.83 19.78 -22.34
CA GLU A 123 -0.40 20.07 -22.32
C GLU A 123 0.36 18.89 -21.69
N PRO A 124 1.09 18.10 -22.50
CA PRO A 124 1.82 16.91 -22.05
C PRO A 124 2.73 17.14 -20.85
N THR A 125 3.44 18.27 -20.80
CA THR A 125 4.43 18.55 -19.74
C THR A 125 3.75 18.76 -18.39
N ALA A 126 2.61 19.45 -18.36
CA ALA A 126 1.77 19.67 -17.21
C ALA A 126 1.20 18.35 -16.71
N GLY A 127 0.75 17.47 -17.62
CA GLY A 127 0.32 16.12 -17.26
C GLY A 127 1.44 15.31 -16.59
N VAL A 128 2.67 15.36 -17.12
CA VAL A 128 3.83 14.67 -16.56
C VAL A 128 4.23 15.23 -15.19
N ILE A 129 4.32 16.56 -15.05
CA ILE A 129 4.65 17.21 -13.77
C ILE A 129 3.56 16.93 -12.72
N ALA A 130 2.28 17.02 -13.11
CA ALA A 130 1.16 16.72 -12.22
C ALA A 130 1.16 15.26 -11.79
N THR A 131 1.52 14.32 -12.69
CA THR A 131 1.68 12.90 -12.35
C THR A 131 2.70 12.74 -11.23
N PHE A 132 3.89 13.32 -11.38
CA PHE A 132 4.94 13.24 -10.36
C PHE A 132 4.46 13.75 -9.01
N ALA A 133 3.93 14.98 -8.99
CA ALA A 133 3.53 15.66 -7.77
C ALA A 133 2.37 14.93 -7.08
N LEU A 134 1.30 14.63 -7.80
CA LEU A 134 0.10 14.04 -7.23
C LEU A 134 0.31 12.60 -6.77
N VAL A 135 1.06 11.78 -7.53
CA VAL A 135 1.37 10.42 -7.11
C VAL A 135 2.30 10.43 -5.90
N THR A 136 3.35 11.26 -5.90
CA THR A 136 4.27 11.36 -4.75
C THR A 136 3.54 11.77 -3.48
N VAL A 137 2.74 12.84 -3.56
CA VAL A 137 1.96 13.35 -2.42
C VAL A 137 0.87 12.35 -2.01
N GLY A 138 0.18 11.73 -2.97
CA GLY A 138 -0.85 10.73 -2.71
C GLY A 138 -0.31 9.51 -1.98
N ILE A 139 0.83 8.97 -2.41
CA ILE A 139 1.50 7.85 -1.74
C ILE A 139 1.99 8.26 -0.34
N ALA A 140 2.59 9.43 -0.19
CA ALA A 140 3.02 9.92 1.13
C ALA A 140 1.84 10.10 2.09
N ALA A 141 0.72 10.64 1.62
CA ALA A 141 -0.50 10.80 2.40
C ALA A 141 -1.14 9.46 2.79
N TYR A 142 -1.19 8.51 1.85
CA TYR A 142 -1.66 7.15 2.09
C TYR A 142 -0.81 6.44 3.15
N GLU A 143 0.51 6.44 3.01
CA GLU A 143 1.43 5.84 3.98
C GLU A 143 1.30 6.48 5.37
N ALA A 144 1.15 7.81 5.44
CA ALA A 144 0.93 8.51 6.70
C ALA A 144 -0.41 8.12 7.35
N ALA A 145 -1.48 7.98 6.56
CA ALA A 145 -2.79 7.53 7.04
C ALA A 145 -2.77 6.08 7.51
N TYR A 146 -2.12 5.20 6.73
CA TYR A 146 -1.94 3.80 7.07
C TYR A 146 -1.10 3.62 8.34
N ALA A 147 -0.02 4.38 8.50
CA ALA A 147 0.80 4.37 9.71
C ALA A 147 0.03 4.87 10.95
N ARG A 148 -0.85 5.87 10.79
CA ARG A 148 -1.76 6.31 11.88
C ARG A 148 -2.74 5.21 12.28
N ALA A 149 -3.36 4.55 11.31
CA ALA A 149 -4.27 3.43 11.55
C ALA A 149 -3.56 2.25 12.23
N ALA A 150 -2.37 1.87 11.75
CA ALA A 150 -1.56 0.81 12.33
C ALA A 150 -1.15 1.11 13.78
N ARG A 151 -0.84 2.37 14.11
CA ARG A 151 -0.58 2.78 15.50
C ARG A 151 -1.82 2.67 16.40
N ALA A 152 -3.01 2.99 15.88
CA ALA A 152 -4.25 2.83 16.64
C ALA A 152 -4.56 1.36 16.93
N VAL A 153 -4.33 0.47 15.96
CA VAL A 153 -4.49 -0.98 16.13
C VAL A 153 -3.50 -1.53 17.16
N ARG A 154 -2.21 -1.14 17.09
CA ARG A 154 -1.21 -1.53 18.10
C ARG A 154 -1.62 -1.12 19.52
N LYS A 155 -2.05 0.14 19.71
CA LYS A 155 -2.51 0.62 21.03
C LYS A 155 -3.70 -0.16 21.58
N ARG A 156 -4.60 -0.64 20.72
CA ARG A 156 -5.76 -1.46 21.13
C ARG A 156 -5.33 -2.85 21.56
N LEU A 157 -4.35 -3.41 20.86
CA LEU A 157 -3.97 -4.82 21.02
C LEU A 157 -2.89 -5.05 22.09
N GLY A 158 -2.16 -4.01 22.50
CA GLY A 158 -1.17 -4.06 23.58
C GLY A 158 0.24 -4.27 23.06
#